data_AF-A0A3D8J946-F1
#
_entry.id   AF-A0A3D8J946-F1
#
_cell.length_a   1.000
_cell.length_b   1.000
_cell.length_c   1.000
_cell.angle_alpha   90.00
_cell.angle_beta   90.00
_cell.angle_gamma   90.00
#
_symmetry.space_group_name_H-M   'P 1'
#
loop_
_entity.id
_entity.type
_entity.pdbx_description
1 polymer ?
#
loop_
_entity_poly.entity_id
_entity_poly.type
_entity_poly.pdbx_seq_one_letter_code
_entity_poly.pdbx_strand_id
1 'polypeptide(L)'
;MRFPITVNEWGVASKMIKLFVVFIGLFFGIDTFSSMHNGFEAYGDVMQFFTAFLALFLILYKEYIATAQLLLSAFIALGVMYVSKMFFVYIAANNQVELARISQRPNQGSFDGFPSGHSTGSFVAAGFICKKYGFKIGIFAIIAAGLVGISRVYADKHTIIQVICGSLLGFFVSYMLTDSKISIKLFSKILKS
;
A
#
# COMPACT_ATOMS: atom_id res chain seq x y z
N MET A 1 -7.78 20.82 20.40
CA MET A 1 -7.70 21.32 19.01
C MET A 1 -8.57 20.42 18.13
N ARG A 2 -9.83 20.80 17.86
CA ARG A 2 -10.78 20.02 17.06
C ARG A 2 -10.63 20.43 15.60
N PHE A 3 -10.22 19.51 14.73
CA PHE A 3 -10.29 19.71 13.29
C PHE A 3 -11.77 19.61 12.86
N PRO A 4 -12.34 20.60 12.16
CA PRO A 4 -13.71 20.51 11.68
C PRO A 4 -13.71 19.58 10.47
N ILE A 5 -14.13 18.34 10.69
CA ILE A 5 -14.44 17.41 9.61
C ILE A 5 -15.72 17.94 8.95
N THR A 6 -15.60 18.45 7.73
CA THR A 6 -16.77 18.99 7.03
C THR A 6 -17.65 17.83 6.56
N VAL A 7 -18.97 18.02 6.59
CA VAL A 7 -20.00 16.96 6.53
C VAL A 7 -19.89 16.04 5.29
N ASN A 8 -19.23 16.49 4.21
CA ASN A 8 -18.95 15.68 3.01
C ASN A 8 -17.84 14.63 3.20
N GLU A 9 -16.87 14.86 4.09
CA GLU A 9 -15.76 13.93 4.35
C GLU A 9 -16.24 12.68 5.09
N TRP A 10 -17.26 12.82 5.96
CA TRP A 10 -17.93 11.69 6.62
C TRP A 10 -18.74 10.82 5.64
N GLY A 11 -19.31 11.42 4.60
CA GLY A 11 -20.02 10.69 3.55
C GLY A 11 -19.09 9.78 2.74
N VAL A 12 -17.89 10.26 2.40
CA VAL A 12 -16.87 9.46 1.70
C VAL A 12 -16.24 8.44 2.64
N ALA A 13 -15.87 8.83 3.86
CA ALA A 13 -15.32 7.94 4.88
C ALA A 13 -16.26 6.76 5.22
N SER A 14 -17.55 7.01 5.40
CA SER A 14 -18.53 5.95 5.69
C SER A 14 -18.74 5.01 4.50
N LYS A 15 -18.68 5.52 3.27
CA LYS A 15 -18.71 4.70 2.05
C LYS A 15 -17.42 3.88 1.88
N MET A 16 -16.27 4.43 2.23
CA MET A 16 -14.99 3.70 2.25
C MET A 16 -15.01 2.58 3.30
N ILE A 17 -15.53 2.84 4.50
CA ILE A 17 -15.69 1.81 5.54
C ILE A 17 -16.62 0.71 5.04
N LYS A 18 -17.77 1.05 4.44
CA LYS A 18 -18.68 0.06 3.85
C LYS A 18 -18.02 -0.72 2.73
N LEU A 19 -17.26 -0.08 1.85
CA LEU A 19 -16.52 -0.76 0.78
C LEU A 19 -15.45 -1.69 1.36
N PHE A 20 -14.74 -1.27 2.40
CA PHE A 20 -13.73 -2.08 3.07
C PHE A 20 -14.37 -3.31 3.74
N VAL A 21 -15.53 -3.14 4.38
CA VAL A 21 -16.34 -4.23 4.95
C VAL A 21 -16.87 -5.15 3.86
N VAL A 22 -17.34 -4.61 2.72
CA VAL A 22 -17.78 -5.42 1.57
C VAL A 22 -16.62 -6.14 0.91
N PHE A 23 -15.44 -5.54 0.83
CA PHE A 23 -14.24 -6.15 0.26
C PHE A 23 -13.71 -7.28 1.16
N ILE A 24 -13.68 -7.05 2.48
CA ILE A 24 -13.42 -8.08 3.48
C ILE A 24 -14.47 -9.20 3.39
N GLY A 25 -15.76 -8.84 3.29
CA GLY A 25 -16.87 -9.80 3.19
C GLY A 25 -16.88 -10.61 1.89
N LEU A 26 -16.50 -10.01 0.77
CA LEU A 26 -16.30 -10.72 -0.50
C LEU A 26 -15.11 -11.67 -0.41
N PHE A 27 -14.07 -11.33 0.35
CA PHE A 27 -12.91 -12.20 0.58
C PHE A 27 -13.23 -13.38 1.50
N PHE A 28 -14.06 -13.18 2.54
CA PHE A 28 -14.57 -14.26 3.39
C PHE A 28 -15.71 -15.08 2.76
N GLY A 29 -16.35 -14.56 1.70
CA GLY A 29 -17.41 -15.23 0.94
C GLY A 29 -16.93 -16.00 -0.29
N ILE A 30 -15.63 -15.95 -0.61
CA ILE A 30 -15.03 -16.83 -1.60
C ILE A 30 -14.52 -18.06 -0.83
N ASP A 31 -15.28 -19.14 -0.90
CA ASP A 31 -14.83 -20.47 -0.48
C ASP A 31 -13.66 -20.92 -1.37
N THR A 32 -12.45 -20.44 -1.09
CA THR A 32 -11.22 -21.06 -1.61
C THR A 32 -10.72 -22.08 -0.61
N PHE A 33 -11.33 -23.25 -0.75
CA PHE A 33 -10.85 -24.56 -0.32
C PHE A 33 -9.40 -24.77 -0.80
N SER A 34 -8.41 -24.60 0.09
CA SER A 34 -7.07 -25.19 0.00
C SER A 34 -6.26 -24.82 1.26
N SER A 35 -5.37 -25.73 1.68
CA SER A 35 -4.50 -25.64 2.86
C SER A 35 -4.15 -24.21 3.28
N MET A 36 -4.33 -23.85 4.57
CA MET A 36 -4.18 -22.49 5.11
C MET A 36 -2.96 -21.70 4.58
N HIS A 37 -1.87 -22.41 4.26
CA HIS A 37 -0.67 -21.81 3.70
C HIS A 37 -0.88 -21.14 2.33
N ASN A 38 -1.61 -21.79 1.42
CA ASN A 38 -1.85 -21.26 0.07
C ASN A 38 -2.87 -20.12 0.08
N GLY A 39 -3.88 -20.18 0.96
CA GLY A 39 -4.90 -19.14 1.07
C GLY A 39 -4.35 -17.79 1.56
N PHE A 40 -3.44 -17.83 2.55
CA PHE A 40 -2.85 -16.58 3.07
C PHE A 40 -1.81 -15.97 2.13
N GLU A 41 -1.07 -16.80 1.39
CA GLU A 41 -0.23 -16.32 0.29
C GLU A 41 -1.08 -15.68 -0.82
N ALA A 42 -2.20 -16.30 -1.20
CA ALA A 42 -3.12 -15.74 -2.18
C ALA A 42 -3.70 -14.37 -1.74
N TYR A 43 -4.05 -14.22 -0.45
CA TYR A 43 -4.45 -12.92 0.10
C TYR A 43 -3.40 -11.85 -0.18
N GLY A 44 -2.13 -12.11 0.11
CA GLY A 44 -1.07 -11.13 -0.14
C GLY A 44 -0.89 -10.82 -1.62
N ASP A 45 -1.01 -11.81 -2.51
CA ASP A 45 -0.87 -11.62 -3.97
C ASP A 45 -1.99 -10.79 -4.58
N VAL A 46 -3.19 -10.83 -4.00
CA VAL A 46 -4.30 -9.97 -4.42
C VAL A 46 -4.16 -8.59 -3.76
N MET A 47 -3.91 -8.54 -2.46
CA MET A 47 -3.94 -7.30 -1.69
C MET A 47 -2.70 -6.43 -1.85
N GLN A 48 -1.63 -6.90 -2.49
CA GLN A 48 -0.58 -6.00 -2.97
C GLN A 48 -1.12 -4.93 -3.93
N PHE A 49 -2.21 -5.20 -4.64
CA PHE A 49 -2.89 -4.26 -5.54
C PHE A 49 -3.86 -3.32 -4.81
N PHE A 50 -3.82 -3.27 -3.47
CA PHE A 50 -4.69 -2.40 -2.66
C PHE A 50 -4.65 -0.93 -3.14
N THR A 51 -3.47 -0.44 -3.54
CA THR A 51 -3.33 0.89 -4.15
C THR A 51 -4.10 1.05 -5.46
N ALA A 52 -4.13 0.04 -6.32
CA ALA A 52 -4.90 0.07 -7.56
C ALA A 52 -6.41 0.04 -7.29
N PHE A 53 -6.86 -0.78 -6.33
CA PHE A 53 -8.26 -0.79 -5.90
C PHE A 53 -8.69 0.55 -5.33
N LEU A 54 -7.85 1.17 -4.50
CA LEU A 54 -8.10 2.50 -3.97
C LEU A 54 -8.14 3.55 -5.09
N ALA A 55 -7.22 3.50 -6.06
CA ALA A 55 -7.22 4.42 -7.20
C ALA A 55 -8.52 4.27 -8.03
N LEU A 56 -8.93 3.04 -8.33
CA LEU A 56 -10.20 2.78 -9.03
C LEU A 56 -11.39 3.34 -8.25
N PHE A 57 -11.44 3.11 -6.94
CA PHE A 57 -12.46 3.67 -6.08
C PHE A 57 -12.49 5.20 -6.17
N LEU A 58 -11.35 5.88 -6.04
CA LEU A 58 -11.28 7.34 -6.14
C LEU A 58 -11.78 7.86 -7.49
N ILE A 59 -11.45 7.17 -8.59
CA ILE A 59 -11.93 7.50 -9.94
C ILE A 59 -13.45 7.38 -10.03
N LEU A 60 -14.04 6.30 -9.51
CA LEU A 60 -15.50 6.09 -9.51
C LEU A 60 -16.24 7.19 -8.73
N TYR A 61 -15.60 7.73 -7.70
CA TYR A 61 -16.10 8.86 -6.91
C TYR A 61 -15.67 10.23 -7.45
N LYS A 62 -15.08 10.28 -8.66
CA LYS A 62 -14.62 11.49 -9.35
C LYS A 62 -13.57 12.30 -8.58
N GLU A 63 -12.82 11.66 -7.69
CA GLU A 63 -11.69 12.27 -6.98
C GLU A 63 -10.38 12.18 -7.81
N TYR A 64 -10.35 12.84 -8.97
CA TYR A 64 -9.25 12.70 -9.93
C TYR A 64 -7.91 13.24 -9.40
N ILE A 65 -7.92 14.35 -8.66
CA ILE A 65 -6.68 14.94 -8.10
C ILE A 65 -6.11 14.01 -7.01
N ALA A 66 -6.98 13.42 -6.20
CA ALA A 66 -6.62 12.44 -5.19
C ALA A 66 -5.98 11.21 -5.83
N THR A 67 -6.60 10.72 -6.90
CA THR A 67 -6.10 9.60 -7.70
C THR A 67 -4.72 9.91 -8.26
N ALA A 68 -4.53 11.11 -8.84
CA ALA A 68 -3.25 11.52 -9.39
C ALA A 68 -2.13 11.54 -8.32
N GLN A 69 -2.42 12.05 -7.12
CA GLN A 69 -1.48 12.02 -5.99
C GLN A 69 -1.15 10.59 -5.55
N LEU A 70 -2.15 9.71 -5.48
CA LEU A 70 -1.96 8.30 -5.13
C LEU A 70 -1.10 7.57 -6.16
N LEU A 71 -1.39 7.74 -7.45
CA LEU A 71 -0.64 7.10 -8.54
C LEU A 71 0.79 7.64 -8.64
N LEU A 72 0.99 8.95 -8.45
CA LEU A 72 2.32 9.54 -8.38
C LEU A 72 3.12 8.97 -7.19
N SER A 73 2.47 8.84 -6.03
CA SER A 73 3.08 8.20 -4.85
C SER A 73 3.47 6.76 -5.13
N ALA A 74 2.59 6.00 -5.78
CA ALA A 74 2.83 4.61 -6.16
C ALA A 74 4.01 4.50 -7.13
N PHE A 75 4.04 5.35 -8.16
CA PHE A 75 5.12 5.37 -9.15
C PHE A 75 6.48 5.62 -8.49
N ILE A 76 6.56 6.64 -7.62
CA ILE A 76 7.81 6.97 -6.92
C ILE A 76 8.21 5.85 -5.96
N ALA A 77 7.31 5.36 -5.11
CA ALA A 77 7.62 4.33 -4.12
C ALA A 77 8.04 3.00 -4.79
N LEU A 78 7.32 2.57 -5.82
CA LEU A 78 7.65 1.36 -6.58
C LEU A 78 8.93 1.53 -7.40
N GLY A 79 9.17 2.72 -7.96
CA GLY A 79 10.43 3.05 -8.63
C GLY A 79 11.63 2.93 -7.70
N VAL A 80 11.56 3.55 -6.51
CA VAL A 80 12.63 3.45 -5.50
C VAL A 80 12.84 2.00 -5.05
N MET A 81 11.76 1.26 -4.82
CA MET A 81 11.83 -0.16 -4.48
C MET A 81 12.52 -0.98 -5.58
N TYR A 82 12.14 -0.76 -6.84
CA TYR A 82 12.71 -1.48 -7.98
C TYR A 82 14.20 -1.17 -8.16
N VAL A 83 14.59 0.10 -8.11
CA VAL A 83 16.00 0.52 -8.16
C VAL A 83 16.80 -0.12 -7.02
N SER A 84 16.25 -0.16 -5.80
CA SER A 84 16.89 -0.80 -4.65
C SER A 84 17.10 -2.30 -4.87
N LYS A 85 16.10 -3.00 -5.43
CA LYS A 85 16.24 -4.42 -5.77
C LYS A 85 17.35 -4.65 -6.79
N MET A 86 17.36 -3.87 -7.87
CA MET A 86 18.36 -3.98 -8.92
C MET A 86 19.77 -3.71 -8.40
N PHE A 87 19.91 -2.76 -7.48
CA PHE A 87 21.18 -2.46 -6.81
C PHE A 87 21.72 -3.68 -6.04
N PHE A 88 20.90 -4.36 -5.25
CA PHE A 88 21.34 -5.54 -4.51
C PHE A 88 21.61 -6.76 -5.38
N VAL A 89 20.81 -6.97 -6.44
CA VAL A 89 21.08 -8.02 -7.43
C VAL A 89 22.43 -7.76 -8.11
N TYR A 90 22.73 -6.51 -8.47
CA TYR A 90 24.00 -6.13 -9.07
C TYR A 90 25.19 -6.38 -8.12
N ILE A 91 25.07 -6.01 -6.85
CA ILE A 91 26.11 -6.27 -5.84
C ILE A 91 26.37 -7.78 -5.70
N ALA A 92 25.30 -8.58 -5.60
CA ALA A 92 25.43 -10.03 -5.49
C ALA A 92 26.10 -10.66 -6.72
N ALA A 93 25.76 -10.18 -7.92
CA ALA A 93 26.36 -10.63 -9.18
C ALA A 93 27.86 -10.30 -9.30
N ASN A 94 28.33 -9.26 -8.60
CA ASN A 94 29.75 -8.86 -8.56
C ASN A 94 30.52 -9.49 -7.39
N ASN A 95 30.13 -10.69 -6.95
CA ASN A 95 30.76 -11.45 -5.85
C ASN A 95 30.75 -10.74 -4.48
N GLN A 96 29.96 -9.69 -4.29
CA GLN A 96 29.81 -8.98 -3.01
C GLN A 96 28.59 -9.49 -2.23
N VAL A 97 28.43 -10.81 -2.16
CA VAL A 97 27.26 -11.47 -1.58
C VAL A 97 26.99 -11.03 -0.13
N GLU A 98 28.03 -10.85 0.68
CA GLU A 98 27.91 -10.40 2.07
C GLU A 98 27.18 -9.06 2.19
N LEU A 99 27.42 -8.11 1.27
CA LEU A 99 26.73 -6.82 1.25
C LEU A 99 25.27 -6.94 0.77
N ALA A 100 24.96 -7.96 -0.02
CA ALA A 100 23.63 -8.21 -0.58
C ALA A 100 22.76 -9.13 0.26
N ARG A 101 23.28 -9.76 1.33
CA ARG A 101 22.54 -10.72 2.18
C ARG A 101 21.19 -10.19 2.69
N ILE A 102 21.09 -8.88 2.97
CA ILE A 102 19.82 -8.26 3.39
C ILE A 102 18.70 -8.41 2.34
N SER A 103 19.07 -8.56 1.06
CA SER A 103 18.16 -8.76 -0.08
C SER A 103 17.95 -10.22 -0.45
N GLN A 104 18.57 -11.16 0.26
CA GLN A 104 18.39 -12.58 -0.02
C GLN A 104 16.99 -13.04 0.38
N ARG A 105 16.30 -13.77 -0.51
CA ARG A 105 15.01 -14.39 -0.22
C ARG A 105 15.18 -15.71 0.54
N PRO A 106 14.36 -15.98 1.58
CA PRO A 106 14.46 -17.21 2.36
C PRO A 106 14.18 -18.49 1.54
N ASN A 107 13.20 -18.45 0.64
CA ASN A 107 12.75 -19.64 -0.09
C ASN A 107 13.72 -20.13 -1.17
N GLN A 108 14.34 -19.21 -1.92
CA GLN A 108 15.07 -19.55 -3.16
C GLN A 108 16.46 -18.91 -3.23
N GLY A 109 16.86 -18.14 -2.22
CA GLY A 109 18.20 -17.54 -2.13
C GLY A 109 18.48 -16.41 -3.13
N SER A 110 17.49 -15.96 -3.91
CA SER A 110 17.66 -14.85 -4.85
C SER A 110 17.85 -13.51 -4.14
N PHE A 111 18.64 -12.60 -4.72
CA PHE A 111 19.00 -11.31 -4.12
C PHE A 111 18.05 -10.15 -4.50
N ASP A 112 16.84 -10.46 -4.95
CA ASP A 112 15.80 -9.51 -5.36
C ASP A 112 14.72 -9.31 -4.27
N GLY A 113 15.05 -9.63 -3.02
CA GLY A 113 14.16 -9.61 -1.87
C GLY A 113 13.99 -8.25 -1.19
N PHE A 114 14.96 -7.34 -1.30
CA PHE A 114 14.93 -6.06 -0.57
C PHE A 114 14.68 -4.84 -1.47
N PRO A 115 13.75 -3.95 -1.10
CA PRO A 115 12.67 -4.15 -0.13
C PRO A 115 11.50 -4.96 -0.72
N SER A 116 10.56 -5.40 0.12
CA SER A 116 9.39 -6.17 -0.32
C SER A 116 8.44 -5.34 -1.20
N GLY A 117 8.20 -5.80 -2.44
CA GLY A 117 7.30 -5.12 -3.39
C GLY A 117 5.84 -5.15 -2.96
N HIS A 118 5.34 -6.30 -2.51
CA HIS A 118 3.97 -6.45 -1.98
C HIS A 118 3.70 -5.51 -0.80
N SER A 119 4.69 -5.36 0.09
CA SER A 119 4.60 -4.47 1.24
C SER A 119 4.61 -3.00 0.79
N THR A 120 5.55 -2.61 -0.06
CA THR A 120 5.60 -1.23 -0.62
C THR A 120 4.29 -0.86 -1.30
N GLY A 121 3.78 -1.72 -2.20
CA GLY A 121 2.57 -1.46 -2.98
C GLY A 121 1.32 -1.31 -2.11
N SER A 122 1.14 -2.17 -1.10
CA SER A 122 -0.01 -2.09 -0.19
C SER A 122 0.09 -0.92 0.80
N PHE A 123 1.28 -0.59 1.30
CA PHE A 123 1.47 0.52 2.24
C PHE A 123 1.39 1.90 1.59
N VAL A 124 1.56 2.04 0.28
CA VAL A 124 1.21 3.29 -0.44
C VAL A 124 -0.24 3.67 -0.18
N ALA A 125 -1.18 2.74 -0.34
CA ALA A 125 -2.60 2.98 -0.02
C ALA A 125 -2.80 3.36 1.46
N ALA A 126 -2.13 2.67 2.39
CA ALA A 126 -2.23 2.97 3.82
C ALA A 126 -1.73 4.38 4.15
N GLY A 127 -0.58 4.79 3.61
CA GLY A 127 -0.01 6.13 3.79
C GLY A 127 -0.94 7.21 3.25
N PHE A 128 -1.48 7.01 2.05
CA PHE A 128 -2.47 7.90 1.45
C PHE A 128 -3.71 8.05 2.31
N ILE A 129 -4.32 6.95 2.74
CA ILE A 129 -5.55 6.95 3.54
C ILE A 129 -5.32 7.64 4.88
N CYS A 130 -4.21 7.33 5.56
CA CYS A 130 -3.80 7.98 6.81
C CYS A 130 -3.72 9.49 6.65
N LYS A 131 -3.09 9.97 5.57
CA LYS A 131 -2.91 11.40 5.34
C LYS A 131 -4.21 12.10 4.96
N LYS A 132 -4.97 11.51 4.03
CA LYS A 132 -6.13 12.16 3.41
C LYS A 132 -7.40 12.04 4.24
N TYR A 133 -7.67 10.86 4.80
CA TYR A 133 -8.90 10.57 5.53
C TYR A 133 -8.68 10.47 7.05
N GLY A 134 -7.44 10.64 7.50
CA GLY A 134 -7.07 10.69 8.90
C GLY A 134 -6.76 9.33 9.52
N PHE A 135 -6.10 9.37 10.67
CA PHE A 135 -5.54 8.18 11.33
C PHE A 135 -6.58 7.13 11.74
N LYS A 136 -7.80 7.54 12.11
CA LYS A 136 -8.87 6.61 12.53
C LYS A 136 -9.28 5.63 11.42
N ILE A 137 -9.25 6.06 10.17
CA ILE A 137 -9.53 5.20 9.01
C ILE A 137 -8.22 4.56 8.54
N GLY A 138 -7.13 5.32 8.60
CA GLY A 138 -5.79 4.86 8.31
C GLY A 138 -5.36 3.61 9.06
N ILE A 139 -5.73 3.45 10.33
CA ILE A 139 -5.36 2.25 11.12
C ILE A 139 -5.89 0.96 10.50
N PHE A 140 -7.11 0.96 9.95
CA PHE A 140 -7.66 -0.22 9.28
C PHE A 140 -6.90 -0.53 7.98
N ALA A 141 -6.52 0.51 7.23
CA ALA A 141 -5.69 0.35 6.04
C ALA A 141 -4.28 -0.17 6.37
N ILE A 142 -3.68 0.31 7.47
CA ILE A 142 -2.39 -0.20 7.98
C ILE A 142 -2.52 -1.67 8.36
N ILE A 143 -3.59 -2.08 9.03
CA ILE A 143 -3.81 -3.48 9.41
C ILE A 143 -3.92 -4.36 8.16
N ALA A 144 -4.75 -3.98 7.18
CA ALA A 144 -4.89 -4.77 5.96
C ALA A 144 -3.58 -4.86 5.15
N ALA A 145 -2.84 -3.76 5.01
CA ALA A 145 -1.52 -3.76 4.38
C ALA A 145 -0.50 -4.57 5.20
N GLY A 146 -0.58 -4.52 6.54
CA GLY A 146 0.24 -5.31 7.44
C GLY A 146 0.05 -6.82 7.24
N LEU A 147 -1.20 -7.27 7.07
CA LEU A 147 -1.49 -8.67 6.73
C LEU A 147 -0.85 -9.09 5.40
N VAL A 148 -0.72 -8.18 4.42
CA VAL A 148 0.01 -8.46 3.17
C VAL A 148 1.48 -8.74 3.48
N GLY A 149 2.12 -7.89 4.28
CA GLY A 149 3.50 -8.09 4.72
C GLY A 149 3.70 -9.41 5.48
N ILE A 150 2.80 -9.70 6.44
CA ILE A 150 2.85 -10.95 7.21
C ILE A 150 2.71 -12.17 6.30
N SER A 151 1.86 -12.13 5.27
CA SER A 151 1.75 -13.22 4.30
C SER A 151 3.07 -13.51 3.56
N ARG A 152 3.90 -12.48 3.32
CA ARG A 152 5.18 -12.64 2.63
C ARG A 152 6.23 -13.31 3.51
N VAL A 153 6.21 -13.01 4.81
CA VAL A 153 7.06 -13.67 5.80
C VAL A 153 6.60 -15.12 6.00
N TYR A 154 5.29 -15.32 6.14
CA TYR A 154 4.71 -16.64 6.33
C TYR A 154 4.99 -17.60 5.16
N ALA A 155 5.01 -17.10 3.92
CA ALA A 155 5.33 -17.88 2.73
C ALA A 155 6.84 -17.93 2.39
N ASP A 156 7.72 -17.56 3.33
CA ASP A 156 9.19 -17.53 3.17
C ASP A 156 9.68 -16.72 1.95
N LYS A 157 8.87 -15.80 1.43
CA LYS A 157 9.23 -14.95 0.28
C LYS A 157 10.09 -13.78 0.69
N HIS A 158 9.92 -13.30 1.91
CA HIS A 158 10.61 -12.13 2.44
C HIS A 158 10.94 -12.26 3.93
N THR A 159 12.04 -11.65 4.35
CA THR A 159 12.35 -11.48 5.77
C THR A 159 11.51 -10.35 6.38
N ILE A 160 11.36 -10.34 7.71
CA ILE A 160 10.64 -9.28 8.44
C ILE A 160 11.23 -7.90 8.10
N ILE A 161 12.56 -7.79 8.01
CA ILE A 161 13.24 -6.52 7.69
C ILE A 161 12.87 -6.05 6.28
N GLN A 162 12.87 -6.95 5.29
CA GLN A 162 12.47 -6.60 3.91
C GLN A 162 11.03 -6.08 3.84
N VAL A 163 10.14 -6.67 4.65
CA VAL A 163 8.73 -6.23 4.77
C VAL A 163 8.63 -4.88 5.45
N ILE A 164 9.30 -4.67 6.59
CA ILE A 164 9.29 -3.39 7.32
C ILE A 164 9.83 -2.27 6.44
N CYS A 165 10.98 -2.45 5.80
CA CYS A 165 11.56 -1.42 4.93
C CYS A 165 10.66 -1.09 3.74
N GLY A 166 10.04 -2.08 3.11
CA GLY A 166 9.05 -1.85 2.04
C GLY A 166 7.81 -1.10 2.54
N SER A 167 7.30 -1.49 3.71
CA SER A 167 6.15 -0.86 4.34
C SER A 167 6.40 0.61 4.67
N LEU A 168 7.55 0.93 5.26
CA LEU A 168 7.95 2.30 5.57
C LEU A 168 8.13 3.13 4.30
N LEU A 169 8.81 2.58 3.28
CA LEU A 169 8.99 3.24 2.00
C LEU A 169 7.65 3.63 1.36
N GLY A 170 6.75 2.66 1.21
CA GLY A 170 5.43 2.92 0.62
C GLY A 170 4.60 3.91 1.43
N PHE A 171 4.54 3.72 2.75
CA PHE A 171 3.76 4.57 3.65
C PHE A 171 4.24 6.01 3.64
N PHE A 172 5.53 6.25 3.86
CA PHE A 172 6.04 7.61 4.01
C PHE A 172 6.05 8.38 2.70
N VAL A 173 6.46 7.74 1.59
CA VAL A 173 6.41 8.39 0.26
C VAL A 173 4.98 8.86 -0.02
N SER A 174 3.99 7.99 0.18
CA SER A 174 2.60 8.37 -0.07
C SER A 174 2.07 9.40 0.93
N TYR A 175 2.37 9.25 2.22
CA TYR A 175 1.93 10.18 3.25
C TYR A 175 2.48 11.61 3.03
N MET A 176 3.72 11.73 2.55
CA MET A 176 4.36 13.02 2.28
C MET A 176 3.85 13.67 0.99
N LEU A 177 3.62 12.87 -0.06
CA LEU A 177 3.15 13.37 -1.37
C LEU A 177 1.65 13.62 -1.43
N THR A 178 0.89 13.11 -0.45
CA THR A 178 -0.55 13.33 -0.36
C THR A 178 -0.85 14.65 0.34
N ASP A 179 -1.62 15.52 -0.32
CA ASP A 179 -2.14 16.73 0.31
C ASP A 179 -3.61 16.56 0.65
N SER A 180 -3.90 16.54 1.95
CA SER A 180 -5.27 16.49 2.50
C SER A 180 -6.16 17.67 2.07
N LYS A 181 -5.60 18.84 1.74
CA LYS A 181 -6.35 20.10 1.54
C LYS A 181 -6.63 20.43 0.07
N ILE A 182 -5.90 19.82 -0.87
CA ILE A 182 -5.96 20.17 -2.30
C ILE A 182 -7.31 19.78 -2.95
N SER A 183 -8.09 18.89 -2.35
CA SER A 183 -9.43 18.53 -2.84
C SER A 183 -10.49 19.63 -2.64
N ILE A 184 -10.33 20.50 -1.63
CA ILE A 184 -11.36 21.48 -1.25
C ILE A 184 -11.17 22.83 -1.96
N LYS A 185 -9.91 23.26 -2.15
CA LYS A 185 -9.61 24.60 -2.71
C LYS A 185 -9.92 24.74 -4.19
N LEU A 186 -9.74 23.68 -4.99
CA LEU A 186 -10.01 23.75 -6.43
C LEU A 186 -11.51 23.84 -6.70
N PHE A 187 -12.32 23.08 -5.96
CA PHE A 187 -13.79 23.13 -6.05
C PHE A 187 -14.37 24.46 -5.57
N SER A 188 -13.84 25.04 -4.48
CA SER A 188 -14.32 26.34 -4.00
C SER A 188 -13.98 27.51 -4.93
N LYS A 189 -12.92 27.37 -5.74
CA LYS A 189 -12.47 28.41 -6.67
C LYS A 189 -13.25 28.34 -8.00
N ILE A 190 -13.54 27.13 -8.47
CA ILE A 190 -14.36 26.90 -9.67
C ILE A 190 -15.83 27.24 -9.44
N LEU A 191 -16.37 27.03 -8.24
CA LEU A 191 -17.76 27.39 -7.90
C LEU A 191 -17.95 28.87 -7.54
N LYS A 192 -16.87 29.65 -7.42
CA LYS A 192 -16.90 31.10 -7.12
C LYS A 192 -16.47 31.97 -8.30
N SER A 193 -16.24 31.38 -9.47
CA SER A 193 -15.96 32.05 -10.75
C SER A 193 -17.09 31.77 -11.72
#